data_AF-A0AA42TMP9-F1
#
_entry.id   AF-A0AA42TMP9-F1
#
_cell.length_a   1.000
_cell.length_b   1.000
_cell.length_c   1.000
_cell.angle_alpha   90.00
_cell.angle_beta   90.00
_cell.angle_gamma   90.00
#
_symmetry.space_group_name_H-M   'P 1'
#
loop_
_entity.id
_entity.type
_entity.pdbx_description
1 polymer ?
#
loop_
_entity_poly.entity_id
_entity_poly.type
_entity_poly.pdbx_seq_one_letter_code
_entity_poly.pdbx_strand_id
1 'polypeptide(L)'
;MDIPSSALLASLASLSHRDRLIQLKGPEAGLVVERFEGTEAVCGDNRLQIDCLATDAFLALDPWLEQPLTLQLRQADGALRQ
;
A
#
# COMPACT_ATOMS: atom_id res chain seq x y z
N MET A 1 -1.46 -4.05 -32.12
CA MET A 1 -1.23 -3.10 -31.02
C MET A 1 -1.48 -3.88 -29.75
N ASP A 2 -0.47 -4.60 -29.27
CA ASP A 2 -0.55 -5.36 -28.03
C ASP A 2 -0.51 -4.35 -26.89
N ILE A 3 -1.65 -4.13 -26.24
CA ILE A 3 -1.65 -3.49 -24.94
C ILE A 3 -0.95 -4.49 -24.02
N PRO A 4 0.21 -4.16 -23.42
CA PRO A 4 0.89 -5.10 -22.55
C PRO A 4 -0.07 -5.43 -21.41
N SER A 5 -0.47 -6.69 -21.33
CA SER A 5 -1.48 -7.20 -20.37
C SER A 5 -1.19 -6.76 -18.94
N SER A 6 0.10 -6.59 -18.59
CA SER A 6 0.56 -6.02 -17.33
C SER A 6 -0.01 -4.63 -17.04
N ALA A 7 0.01 -3.69 -17.99
CA ALA A 7 -0.49 -2.33 -17.77
C ALA A 7 -2.00 -2.29 -17.55
N LEU A 8 -2.75 -3.15 -18.24
CA LEU A 8 -4.19 -3.32 -18.05
C LEU A 8 -4.49 -3.93 -16.66
N LEU A 9 -3.77 -4.97 -16.26
CA LEU A 9 -3.91 -5.61 -14.95
C LEU A 9 -3.54 -4.64 -13.82
N ALA A 10 -2.47 -3.85 -13.97
CA ALA A 10 -2.10 -2.80 -13.04
C ALA A 10 -3.19 -1.71 -12.94
N SER A 11 -3.83 -1.36 -14.07
CA SER A 11 -4.96 -0.42 -14.08
C SER A 11 -6.22 -0.98 -13.40
N LEU A 12 -6.48 -2.28 -13.52
CA LEU A 12 -7.59 -2.95 -12.80
C LEU A 12 -7.30 -3.08 -11.30
N ALA A 13 -6.05 -3.36 -10.92
CA ALA A 13 -5.62 -3.36 -9.54
C ALA A 13 -5.74 -1.96 -8.91
N SER A 14 -5.43 -0.90 -9.66
CA SER A 14 -5.59 0.48 -9.18
C SER A 14 -7.06 0.89 -8.99
N LEU A 15 -7.98 0.39 -9.83
CA LEU A 15 -9.42 0.56 -9.64
C LEU A 15 -9.92 -0.18 -8.39
N SER A 16 -9.43 -1.40 -8.14
CA SER A 16 -9.69 -2.14 -6.90
C SER A 16 -9.17 -1.40 -5.66
N HIS A 17 -8.13 -0.57 -5.78
CA HIS A 17 -7.52 0.16 -4.67
C HIS A 17 -8.36 1.32 -4.12
N ARG A 18 -9.18 1.99 -4.94
CA ARG A 18 -9.96 3.17 -4.51
C ARG A 18 -10.94 2.86 -3.38
N ASP A 19 -11.48 1.64 -3.35
CA ASP A 19 -12.47 1.20 -2.37
C ASP A 19 -11.84 0.41 -1.20
N ARG A 20 -10.51 0.31 -1.12
CA ARG A 20 -9.85 -0.43 -0.03
C ARG A 20 -9.94 0.30 1.30
N LEU A 21 -10.14 -0.50 2.34
CA LEU A 21 -10.17 -0.06 3.73
C LEU A 21 -8.76 0.24 4.28
N ILE A 22 -7.74 -0.43 3.74
CA ILE A 22 -6.34 -0.29 4.14
C ILE A 22 -5.53 0.05 2.89
N GLN A 23 -4.79 1.15 2.95
CA GLN A 23 -4.01 1.67 1.83
C GLN A 23 -2.61 2.05 2.29
N LEU A 24 -1.61 1.89 1.42
CA LEU A 24 -0.25 2.33 1.68
C LEU A 24 0.11 3.41 0.66
N LYS A 25 0.47 4.59 1.14
CA LYS A 25 1.05 5.65 0.31
C LYS A 25 2.56 5.64 0.48
N GLY A 26 3.25 5.70 -0.65
CA GLY A 26 4.71 5.66 -0.71
C GLY A 26 5.23 6.35 -1.96
N PRO A 27 6.53 6.17 -2.25
CA PRO A 27 7.20 6.82 -3.39
C PRO A 27 6.71 6.30 -4.74
N GLU A 28 6.28 5.04 -4.80
CA GLU A 28 5.79 4.37 -6.00
C GLU A 28 4.40 3.75 -5.76
N ALA A 29 3.76 3.29 -6.84
CA ALA A 29 2.57 2.46 -6.76
C ALA A 29 2.95 0.96 -6.88
N GLY A 30 2.00 0.09 -6.58
CA GLY A 30 2.13 -1.34 -6.87
C GLY A 30 2.25 -2.27 -5.66
N LEU A 31 2.19 -1.73 -4.44
CA LEU A 31 1.98 -2.52 -3.23
C LEU A 31 0.52 -2.43 -2.76
N VAL A 32 -0.07 -3.59 -2.52
CA VAL A 32 -1.43 -3.78 -2.03
C VAL A 32 -1.37 -4.34 -0.61
N VAL A 33 -1.88 -3.60 0.37
CA VAL A 33 -1.88 -4.09 1.77
C VAL A 33 -2.91 -5.21 1.95
N GLU A 34 -2.47 -6.31 2.57
CA GLU A 34 -3.35 -7.41 3.00
C GLU A 34 -3.68 -7.33 4.48
N ARG A 35 -2.65 -7.10 5.32
CA ARG A 35 -2.78 -6.97 6.76
C ARG A 35 -1.67 -6.09 7.32
N PHE A 36 -1.90 -5.56 8.51
CA PHE A 36 -0.84 -4.92 9.29
C PHE A 36 -1.00 -5.24 10.76
N GLU A 37 0.11 -5.19 11.48
CA GLU A 37 0.18 -5.31 12.94
C GLU A 37 1.07 -4.20 13.48
N GLY A 38 0.73 -3.69 14.66
CA GLY A 38 1.40 -2.53 15.23
C GLY A 38 1.58 -2.63 16.73
N THR A 39 2.74 -2.19 17.19
CA THR A 39 2.98 -1.84 18.59
C THR A 39 3.26 -0.35 18.66
N GLU A 40 2.51 0.35 19.51
CA GLU A 40 2.70 1.76 19.81
C GLU A 40 2.82 1.94 21.33
N ALA A 41 3.75 2.77 21.77
CA ALA A 41 3.98 3.04 23.19
C ALA A 41 4.18 4.54 23.45
N VAL A 42 3.71 5.01 24.61
CA VAL A 42 4.00 6.38 25.06
C VAL A 42 5.46 6.44 25.48
N CYS A 43 6.26 7.26 24.79
CA CYS A 43 7.70 7.39 25.00
C CYS A 43 8.47 6.06 24.85
N GLY A 44 8.01 5.19 23.95
CA GLY A 44 8.68 3.94 23.58
C GLY A 44 8.73 3.75 22.07
N ASP A 45 9.18 2.57 21.65
CA ASP A 45 9.29 2.26 20.23
C ASP A 45 7.91 2.09 19.58
N ASN A 46 7.81 2.57 18.34
CA ASN A 46 6.66 2.34 17.48
C ASN A 46 7.09 1.49 16.29
N ARG A 47 6.42 0.35 16.08
CA ARG A 47 6.70 -0.54 14.95
C ARG A 47 5.40 -0.96 14.30
N LEU A 48 5.31 -0.73 13.00
CA LEU A 48 4.27 -1.27 12.13
C LEU A 48 4.89 -2.31 11.20
N GLN A 49 4.29 -3.50 11.15
CA GLN A 49 4.59 -4.51 10.15
C GLN A 49 3.41 -4.59 9.18
N ILE A 50 3.69 -4.48 7.89
CA ILE A 50 2.68 -4.38 6.84
C ILE A 50 2.97 -5.47 5.81
N ASP A 51 2.07 -6.43 5.67
CA ASP A 51 2.19 -7.46 4.65
C ASP A 51 1.48 -6.97 3.38
N CYS A 52 2.20 -6.99 2.26
CA CYS A 52 1.72 -6.49 0.98
C CYS A 52 1.87 -7.52 -0.13
N LEU A 53 0.93 -7.51 -1.08
CA LEU A 53 1.09 -8.13 -2.38
C LEU A 53 1.61 -7.10 -3.38
N ALA A 54 2.55 -7.49 -4.23
CA ALA A 54 2.96 -6.69 -5.38
C ALA A 54 2.00 -6.93 -6.55
N THR A 55 1.59 -5.86 -7.23
CA THR A 55 0.80 -5.96 -8.48
C THR A 55 1.67 -6.26 -9.70
N ASP A 56 2.99 -6.12 -9.57
CA ASP A 56 3.99 -6.44 -10.57
C ASP A 56 5.00 -7.43 -9.97
N ALA A 57 5.29 -8.50 -10.71
CA ALA A 57 6.27 -9.52 -10.33
C ALA A 57 7.72 -9.00 -10.33
N PHE A 58 7.97 -7.86 -10.98
CA PHE A 58 9.30 -7.26 -11.10
C PHE A 58 9.41 -5.90 -10.39
N LEU A 59 8.57 -5.67 -9.36
CA LEU A 59 8.59 -4.45 -8.57
C LEU A 59 10.01 -4.18 -8.03
N ALA A 60 10.57 -3.03 -8.38
CA ALA A 60 11.84 -2.57 -7.83
C ALA A 60 11.64 -2.11 -6.37
N LEU A 61 12.38 -2.70 -5.44
CA LEU A 61 12.26 -2.37 -4.01
C LEU A 61 13.14 -1.19 -3.58
N ASP A 62 14.24 -0.92 -4.29
CA ASP A 62 15.18 0.14 -3.91
C ASP A 62 14.52 1.51 -3.69
N PRO A 63 13.55 1.97 -4.52
CA PRO A 63 12.85 3.22 -4.28
C PRO A 63 11.99 3.25 -3.02
N TRP A 64 11.65 2.10 -2.44
CA TRP A 64 10.82 1.99 -1.24
C TRP A 64 11.62 1.95 0.06
N LEU A 65 12.88 1.51 0.01
CA LEU A 65 13.72 1.32 1.18
C LEU A 65 14.07 2.67 1.82
N GLU A 66 13.98 2.72 3.15
CA GLU A 66 14.26 3.91 3.96
C GLU A 66 13.44 5.15 3.59
N GLN A 67 12.36 4.98 2.81
CA GLN A 67 11.45 6.05 2.46
C GLN A 67 10.29 6.13 3.47
N PRO A 68 9.77 7.33 3.73
CA PRO A 68 8.57 7.48 4.52
C PRO A 68 7.38 6.82 3.80
N LEU A 69 6.62 6.04 4.57
CA LEU A 69 5.38 5.43 4.12
C LEU A 69 4.24 5.89 5.01
N THR A 70 3.05 6.04 4.44
CA THR A 70 1.83 6.40 5.17
C THR A 70 0.81 5.28 5.03
N LEU A 71 0.52 4.59 6.12
CA LEU A 71 -0.61 3.67 6.21
C LEU A 71 -1.89 4.47 6.38
N GLN A 72 -2.88 4.26 5.51
CA GLN A 72 -4.17 4.93 5.59
C GLN A 72 -5.29 3.93 5.81
N LEU A 73 -6.18 4.26 6.75
CA LEU A 73 -7.34 3.46 7.13
C LEU A 73 -8.61 4.24 6.81
N ARG A 74 -9.49 3.64 6.02
CA ARG A 74 -10.83 4.19 5.76
C ARG A 74 -11.72 3.95 6.97
N GLN A 75 -12.27 5.02 7.52
CA GLN A 75 -13.22 5.01 8.62
C GLN A 75 -14.65 4.81 8.11
N ALA A 76 -15.58 4.53 9.02
CA ALA A 76 -16.99 4.24 8.68
C ALA A 76 -17.71 5.42 8.01
N ASP A 77 -17.27 6.65 8.27
CA ASP A 77 -17.75 7.89 7.63
C ASP A 77 -17.09 8.15 6.27
N GLY A 78 -16.21 7.26 5.83
CA GLY A 78 -15.45 7.36 4.59
C GLY A 78 -14.17 8.20 4.69
N ALA A 79 -13.91 8.85 5.83
CA ALA A 79 -12.67 9.60 6.06
C ALA A 79 -11.45 8.68 6.10
N LEU A 80 -10.27 9.24 5.81
CA LEU A 80 -9.01 8.51 5.90
C LEU A 80 -8.26 8.94 7.16
N ARG A 81 -8.06 8.00 8.08
CA ARG A 81 -7.09 8.11 9.18
C ARG A 81 -5.72 7.71 8.66
N GLN A 82 -4.68 8.41 9.08
CA GLN A 82 -3.28 8.13 8.75
C GLN A 82 -2.39 8.33 9.97
#